data_AF-A0A1B1A101-F1
#
_entry.id   AF-A0A1B1A101-F1
#
_cell.length_a   1.000
_cell.length_b   1.000
_cell.length_c   1.000
_cell.angle_alpha   90.00
_cell.angle_beta   90.00
_cell.angle_gamma   90.00
#
_symmetry.space_group_name_H-M   'P 1'
#
loop_
_entity.id
_entity.type
_entity.pdbx_description
1 polymer ?
#
loop_
_entity_poly.entity_id
_entity_poly.type
_entity_poly.pdbx_seq_one_letter_code
_entity_poly.pdbx_strand_id
1 'polypeptide(L)'
;MRILELDSKYLPNASMIIFLSAEYEDWAKMVNSRSQQGDDILLSQAFASQDSMRQAAEAHARLERIPLLHVQQTYGRLDETVLKCAEFIRENMK
;
A
#
# COMPACT_ATOMS: atom_id res chain seq x y z
N MET A 1 -8.16 11.62 -5.91
CA MET A 1 -7.16 10.53 -5.77
C MET A 1 -7.83 9.26 -6.27
N ARG A 2 -7.31 8.61 -7.33
CA ARG A 2 -7.89 7.33 -7.79
C ARG A 2 -7.43 6.26 -6.81
N ILE A 3 -8.36 5.65 -6.09
CA ILE A 3 -8.12 4.33 -5.50
C ILE A 3 -7.77 3.46 -6.71
N LEU A 4 -6.50 3.08 -6.82
CA LEU A 4 -6.14 2.00 -7.74
C LEU A 4 -6.76 0.76 -7.10
N GLU A 5 -7.96 0.40 -7.55
CA GLU A 5 -8.39 -0.98 -7.46
C GLU A 5 -7.20 -1.82 -7.89
N LEU A 6 -6.86 -2.83 -7.08
CA LEU A 6 -5.84 -3.82 -7.39
C LEU A 6 -6.40 -4.67 -8.55
N ASP A 7 -6.55 -4.04 -9.72
CA ASP A 7 -7.14 -4.60 -10.91
C ASP A 7 -6.12 -5.61 -11.42
N SER A 8 -6.52 -6.88 -11.36
CA SER A 8 -5.67 -8.03 -11.65
C SER A 8 -5.05 -7.98 -13.05
N LYS A 9 -5.58 -7.13 -13.95
CA LYS A 9 -4.97 -6.85 -15.26
C LYS A 9 -3.62 -6.13 -15.20
N TYR A 10 -3.28 -5.46 -14.08
CA TYR A 10 -1.99 -4.79 -13.89
C TYR A 10 -0.98 -5.61 -13.10
N LEU A 11 -1.41 -6.75 -12.54
CA LEU A 11 -0.53 -7.68 -11.83
C LEU A 11 0.04 -8.85 -12.66
N PRO A 12 -0.32 -9.11 -13.93
CA PRO A 12 0.27 -10.25 -14.63
C PRO A 12 1.75 -9.95 -14.85
N ASN A 13 2.61 -10.85 -14.36
CA ASN A 13 4.07 -10.76 -14.36
C ASN A 13 4.70 -9.83 -13.31
N ALA A 14 4.00 -9.47 -12.23
CA ALA A 14 4.66 -8.86 -11.09
C ALA A 14 5.74 -9.82 -10.55
N SER A 15 7.00 -9.38 -10.50
CA SER A 15 8.09 -10.18 -9.92
C SER A 15 8.20 -10.04 -8.41
N MET A 16 7.47 -9.08 -7.82
CA MET A 16 7.36 -8.82 -6.39
C MET A 16 6.15 -7.90 -6.12
N ILE A 17 5.68 -7.88 -4.88
CA ILE A 17 4.61 -6.98 -4.41
C ILE A 17 5.12 -6.14 -3.24
N ILE A 18 4.81 -4.85 -3.25
CA ILE A 18 4.98 -3.96 -2.09
C ILE A 18 3.59 -3.46 -1.69
N PHE A 19 3.12 -3.87 -0.52
CA PHE A 19 1.86 -3.42 0.06
C PHE A 19 2.13 -2.31 1.07
N LEU A 20 1.57 -1.12 0.82
CA LEU A 20 1.67 0.03 1.71
C LEU A 20 0.38 0.17 2.51
N SER A 21 0.52 0.33 3.82
CA SER A 21 -0.60 0.49 4.75
C SER A 21 -0.29 1.66 5.70
N ALA A 22 -1.27 2.18 6.43
CA ALA A 22 -1.03 3.18 7.47
C ALA A 22 -2.00 2.98 8.64
N GLU A 23 -1.72 3.57 9.79
CA GLU A 23 -2.74 3.76 10.83
C GLU A 23 -3.77 4.79 10.39
N TYR A 24 -4.99 4.70 10.91
CA TYR A 24 -6.07 5.63 10.55
C TYR A 24 -5.65 7.09 10.75
N GLU A 25 -5.01 7.40 11.87
CA GLU A 25 -4.56 8.76 12.19
C GLU A 25 -3.50 9.28 11.22
N ASP A 26 -2.53 8.44 10.88
CA ASP A 26 -1.47 8.80 9.93
C ASP A 26 -2.04 8.96 8.53
N TRP A 27 -2.95 8.07 8.14
CA TRP A 27 -3.63 8.11 6.87
C TRP A 27 -4.54 9.35 6.75
N ALA A 28 -5.29 9.67 7.80
CA ALA A 28 -6.09 10.90 7.87
C ALA A 28 -5.22 12.15 7.75
N LYS A 29 -4.05 12.21 8.43
CA LYS A 29 -3.09 13.33 8.27
C LYS A 29 -2.53 13.40 6.84
N MET A 30 -2.19 12.26 6.23
CA MET A 30 -1.70 12.18 4.86
C MET A 30 -2.72 12.65 3.82
N VAL A 31 -4.01 12.40 4.02
CA VAL A 31 -5.04 12.83 3.08
C VAL A 31 -5.55 14.24 3.37
N ASN A 32 -5.76 14.62 4.63
CA ASN A 32 -6.22 15.97 4.99
C ASN A 32 -5.17 17.06 4.69
N SER A 33 -3.87 16.71 4.64
CA SER A 33 -2.85 17.62 4.12
C SER A 33 -2.94 17.85 2.59
N ARG A 34 -3.78 17.08 1.89
CA ARG A 34 -3.90 17.07 0.42
C ARG A 34 -5.31 17.40 -0.11
N SER A 35 -6.36 17.35 0.71
CA SER A 35 -7.74 17.63 0.30
C SER A 35 -8.27 18.94 0.88
N GLN A 36 -8.95 19.74 0.04
CA GLN A 36 -9.90 20.73 0.53
C GLN A 36 -11.11 19.97 1.09
N GLN A 37 -11.50 20.29 2.32
CA GLN A 37 -12.65 19.79 3.09
C GLN A 37 -13.73 19.03 2.28
N GLY A 38 -13.94 17.73 2.56
CA GLY A 38 -15.11 17.01 2.05
C GLY A 38 -15.09 15.48 2.02
N ASP A 39 -13.94 14.81 2.15
CA ASP A 39 -13.81 13.38 1.79
C ASP A 39 -13.79 12.37 2.97
N ASP A 40 -14.26 12.73 4.18
CA ASP A 40 -14.19 11.86 5.38
C ASP A 40 -14.89 10.49 5.23
N ILE A 41 -15.97 10.42 4.45
CA ILE A 41 -16.69 9.16 4.20
C ILE A 41 -15.89 8.24 3.27
N LEU A 42 -15.29 8.78 2.21
CA LEU A 42 -14.43 8.01 1.31
C LEU A 42 -13.14 7.57 2.02
N LEU A 43 -12.66 8.39 2.95
CA LEU A 43 -11.52 8.08 3.80
C LEU A 43 -11.78 6.83 4.66
N SER A 44 -12.84 6.85 5.45
CA SER A 44 -13.19 5.72 6.33
C SER A 44 -13.42 4.41 5.57
N GLN A 45 -14.05 4.46 4.40
CA GLN A 45 -14.29 3.28 3.56
C GLN A 45 -13.00 2.68 2.98
N ALA A 46 -12.12 3.53 2.46
CA ALA A 46 -10.84 3.07 1.92
C ALA A 46 -9.94 2.48 3.02
N PHE A 47 -9.89 3.12 4.20
CA PHE A 47 -9.19 2.58 5.36
C PHE A 47 -9.75 1.21 5.79
N ALA A 48 -11.08 1.07 5.88
CA ALA A 48 -11.73 -0.18 6.26
C ALA A 48 -11.42 -1.34 5.30
N SER A 49 -11.13 -1.04 4.04
CA SER A 49 -10.76 -2.05 3.02
C SER A 49 -9.27 -2.46 3.03
N GLN A 50 -8.42 -1.80 3.83
CA GLN A 50 -6.97 -2.02 3.83
C GLN A 50 -6.60 -3.47 4.18
N ASP A 51 -7.26 -4.08 5.17
CA ASP A 51 -7.00 -5.47 5.55
C ASP A 51 -7.40 -6.47 4.46
N SER A 52 -8.53 -6.24 3.79
CA SER A 52 -8.96 -7.08 2.67
C SER A 52 -7.98 -6.98 1.50
N MET A 53 -7.45 -5.78 1.20
CA MET A 53 -6.42 -5.62 0.17
C MET A 53 -5.10 -6.28 0.57
N ARG A 54 -4.71 -6.22 1.84
CA ARG A 54 -3.52 -6.91 2.35
C ARG A 54 -3.64 -8.42 2.16
N GLN A 55 -4.77 -9.01 2.56
CA GLN A 55 -5.04 -10.44 2.37
C GLN A 55 -5.02 -10.83 0.89
N ALA A 56 -5.57 -10.00 0.01
CA ALA A 56 -5.52 -10.24 -1.44
C ALA A 56 -4.08 -10.21 -1.99
N ALA A 57 -3.26 -9.24 -1.55
CA ALA A 57 -1.86 -9.16 -1.92
C ALA A 57 -1.06 -10.37 -1.42
N GLU A 58 -1.27 -10.80 -0.17
CA GLU A 58 -0.66 -12.01 0.41
C GLU A 58 -1.05 -13.28 -0.35
N ALA A 59 -2.34 -13.42 -0.68
CA ALA A 59 -2.82 -14.55 -1.46
C ALA A 59 -2.18 -14.58 -2.85
N HIS A 60 -2.11 -13.43 -3.53
CA HIS A 60 -1.50 -13.33 -4.85
C HIS A 60 0.00 -13.65 -4.82
N ALA A 61 0.75 -13.06 -3.88
CA ALA A 61 2.17 -13.33 -3.70
C ALA A 61 2.44 -14.83 -3.48
N ARG A 62 1.60 -15.48 -2.67
CA ARG A 62 1.69 -16.93 -2.42
C ARG A 62 1.40 -17.76 -3.66
N LEU A 63 0.36 -17.41 -4.41
CA LEU A 63 -0.03 -18.12 -5.64
C LEU A 63 1.05 -18.04 -6.71
N GLU A 64 1.60 -16.85 -6.94
CA GLU A 64 2.65 -16.61 -7.94
C GLU A 64 4.06 -16.96 -7.43
N ARG A 65 4.21 -17.30 -6.14
CA ARG A 65 5.49 -17.55 -5.46
C ARG A 65 6.48 -16.39 -5.60
N ILE A 66 5.97 -15.18 -5.51
CA ILE A 66 6.77 -13.95 -5.59
C ILE A 66 6.94 -13.30 -4.21
N PRO A 67 8.04 -12.55 -4.00
CA PRO A 67 8.27 -11.82 -2.76
C PRO A 67 7.18 -10.78 -2.49
N LEU A 68 6.80 -10.63 -1.23
CA LEU A 68 5.91 -9.56 -0.76
C LEU A 68 6.54 -8.82 0.41
N LEU A 69 6.57 -7.49 0.33
CA LEU A 69 6.89 -6.59 1.43
C LEU A 69 5.62 -5.89 1.88
N HIS A 70 5.32 -5.93 3.17
CA HIS A 70 4.33 -5.06 3.79
C HIS A 70 5.04 -3.94 4.55
N VAL A 71 4.72 -2.68 4.23
CA VAL A 71 5.23 -1.50 4.95
C VAL A 71 4.07 -0.70 5.51
N GLN A 72 4.07 -0.53 6.83
CA GLN A 72 3.20 0.42 7.49
C GLN A 72 3.88 1.81 7.50
N GLN A 73 3.22 2.77 6.87
CA GLN A 73 3.65 4.15 6.72
C GLN A 73 3.23 4.96 7.95
N THR A 74 4.15 5.79 8.43
CA THR A 74 3.90 6.75 9.50
C THR A 74 3.96 8.17 8.92
N TYR A 75 3.03 9.03 9.34
CA TYR A 75 3.01 10.41 8.85
C TYR A 75 4.32 11.13 9.22
N GLY A 76 4.92 11.83 8.26
CA GLY A 76 6.21 12.52 8.44
C GLY A 76 7.44 11.61 8.39
N ARG A 77 7.30 10.30 8.12
CA ARG A 77 8.39 9.31 8.01
C ARG A 77 8.41 8.62 6.64
N LEU A 78 8.20 9.41 5.58
CA LEU A 78 8.15 8.89 4.21
C LEU A 78 9.52 8.35 3.76
N ASP A 79 10.60 8.98 4.22
CA ASP A 79 11.98 8.56 4.02
C ASP A 79 12.22 7.12 4.47
N GLU A 80 11.74 6.74 5.65
CA GLU A 80 11.86 5.37 6.16
C GLU A 80 11.07 4.36 5.32
N THR A 81 9.89 4.75 4.84
CA THR A 81 9.07 3.92 3.95
C THR A 81 9.82 3.68 2.63
N VAL A 82 10.36 4.74 2.03
CA VAL A 82 11.09 4.67 0.76
C VAL A 82 12.35 3.83 0.89
N LEU A 83 13.10 4.00 1.99
CA LEU A 83 14.32 3.22 2.23
C LEU A 83 14.02 1.72 2.31
N LYS A 84 13.01 1.31 3.09
CA LYS A 84 12.59 -0.11 3.19
C LYS A 84 12.20 -0.69 1.83
N CYS A 85 11.44 0.06 1.03
CA CYS A 85 11.06 -0.37 -0.31
C CYS A 85 12.28 -0.54 -1.23
N ALA A 86 13.22 0.41 -1.20
CA ALA A 86 14.42 0.37 -2.03
C ALA A 86 15.33 -0.81 -1.66
N GLU A 87 15.51 -1.08 -0.36
CA GLU A 87 16.27 -2.23 0.14
C GLU A 87 15.66 -3.55 -0.33
N PHE A 88 14.34 -3.71 -0.20
CA PHE A 88 13.62 -4.90 -0.64
C PHE A 88 13.72 -5.12 -2.15
N ILE A 89 13.55 -4.07 -2.96
CA ILE A 89 13.70 -4.15 -4.42
C ILE A 89 15.12 -4.62 -4.76
N ARG A 90 16.14 -3.99 -4.17
CA ARG A 90 17.55 -4.32 -4.40
C ARG A 90 17.86 -5.78 -4.06
N GLU A 91 17.26 -6.32 -3.01
CA GLU A 91 17.47 -7.71 -2.59
C GLU A 91 16.83 -8.74 -3.54
N ASN A 92 15.71 -8.37 -4.17
CA ASN A 92 14.92 -9.26 -5.02
C ASN A 92 15.14 -9.05 -6.54
N MET A 93 16.07 -8.18 -6.94
CA MET A 93 16.48 -7.95 -8.33
C MET A 93 17.72 -8.76 -8.77
N LYS A 94 18.16 -9.74 -7.97
CA LYS A 94 19.27 -10.65 -8.31
C LYS A 94 18.78 -11.82 -9.14
#